data_AF-A0A3D4B121-F1
#
_entry.id   AF-A0A3D4B121-F1
#
_cell.length_a   1.000
_cell.length_b   1.000
_cell.length_c   1.000
_cell.angle_alpha   90.00
_cell.angle_beta   90.00
_cell.angle_gamma   90.00
#
_symmetry.space_group_name_H-M   'P 1'
#
loop_
_entity.id
_entity.type
_entity.pdbx_description
1 polymer ?
#
loop_
_entity_poly.entity_id
_entity_poly.type
_entity_poly.pdbx_seq_one_letter_code
_entity_poly.pdbx_strand_id
1 'polypeptide(L)'
;MKKTVALTGMLTSAAAVLGFIIVGMFSTDIMLAQDQDQAAAVAIFTEHECQGCHSVQIAKIDLDIGDLEPDDIDEDAPDLSGVGLEHEIDWLKLYLKKKNKQNGEKHEKKFRGTDEEFEVLTDWLVSMKTEVETKK
;
A
#
# COMPACT_ATOMS: atom_id res chain seq x y z
N MET A 1 -19.13 -79.72 27.94
CA MET A 1 -18.45 -78.87 26.93
C MET A 1 -17.79 -77.70 27.67
N LYS A 2 -16.55 -77.36 27.30
CA LYS A 2 -15.53 -76.60 28.08
C LYS A 2 -15.92 -75.11 28.21
N LYS A 3 -16.12 -74.62 29.44
CA LYS A 3 -15.29 -73.70 30.26
C LYS A 3 -15.00 -72.30 29.67
N THR A 4 -15.52 -71.32 30.42
CA THR A 4 -15.16 -69.89 30.53
C THR A 4 -13.66 -69.61 30.60
N VAL A 5 -13.23 -68.43 30.13
CA VAL A 5 -12.64 -67.32 30.92
C VAL A 5 -12.10 -66.23 29.97
N ALA A 6 -12.27 -64.98 30.39
CA ALA A 6 -11.84 -63.74 29.75
C ALA A 6 -10.35 -63.39 30.02
N LEU A 7 -9.90 -62.35 29.31
CA LEU A 7 -8.84 -61.39 29.67
C LEU A 7 -7.39 -61.68 29.22
N THR A 8 -7.02 -61.00 28.12
CA THR A 8 -5.73 -60.30 27.90
C THR A 8 -6.06 -59.26 26.82
N GLY A 9 -5.87 -57.94 26.95
CA GLY A 9 -4.85 -57.23 27.68
C GLY A 9 -3.89 -56.58 26.67
N MET A 10 -4.02 -55.26 26.53
CA MET A 10 -2.98 -54.27 26.20
C MET A 10 -2.61 -53.95 24.73
N LEU A 11 -2.88 -52.67 24.38
CA LEU A 11 -2.05 -51.65 23.73
C LEU A 11 -1.15 -52.08 22.54
N THR A 12 -1.21 -51.45 21.37
CA THR A 12 -0.93 -50.01 21.16
C THR A 12 -1.65 -49.43 19.95
N SER A 13 -2.23 -48.25 20.15
CA SER A 13 -2.81 -47.39 19.11
C SER A 13 -1.72 -46.67 18.33
N ALA A 14 -1.74 -46.73 17.00
CA ALA A 14 -1.00 -45.79 16.15
C ALA A 14 -1.67 -45.67 14.78
N ALA A 15 -2.49 -44.63 14.62
CA ALA A 15 -2.61 -43.87 13.37
C ALA A 15 -3.47 -42.63 13.68
N ALA A 16 -2.76 -41.52 13.83
CA ALA A 16 -3.29 -40.25 14.25
C ALA A 16 -3.85 -39.45 13.05
N VAL A 17 -4.84 -38.60 13.35
CA VAL A 17 -5.23 -37.38 12.63
C VAL A 17 -5.77 -37.58 11.19
N LEU A 18 -7.07 -37.85 11.09
CA LEU A 18 -7.87 -37.40 9.94
C LEU A 18 -8.27 -35.94 10.17
N GLY A 19 -7.45 -35.03 9.66
CA GLY A 19 -7.68 -33.60 9.71
C GLY A 19 -6.92 -32.90 8.60
N PHE A 20 -7.31 -33.14 7.34
CA PHE A 20 -6.81 -32.32 6.24
C PHE A 20 -7.73 -31.10 6.09
N ILE A 21 -7.23 -30.00 6.66
CA ILE A 21 -7.67 -28.63 6.49
C ILE A 21 -7.66 -28.32 4.98
N ILE A 22 -8.83 -28.03 4.39
CA ILE A 22 -8.92 -27.37 3.08
C ILE A 22 -9.13 -25.89 3.35
N VAL A 23 -8.04 -25.17 3.63
CA VAL A 23 -8.00 -23.70 3.60
C VAL A 23 -6.69 -23.34 2.91
N GLY A 24 -6.73 -23.13 1.59
CA GLY A 24 -5.50 -22.82 0.86
C GLY A 24 -5.63 -22.58 -0.64
N MET A 25 -6.80 -22.14 -1.14
CA MET A 25 -6.98 -21.97 -2.60
C MET A 25 -7.61 -20.63 -3.02
N PHE A 26 -7.62 -19.60 -2.16
CA PHE A 26 -8.21 -18.29 -2.47
C PHE A 26 -7.18 -17.16 -2.67
N SER A 27 -5.89 -17.45 -2.76
CA SER A 27 -4.85 -16.41 -2.54
C SER A 27 -4.15 -15.88 -3.79
N THR A 28 -4.42 -16.38 -5.01
CA THR A 28 -3.68 -15.93 -6.21
C THR A 28 -4.33 -14.79 -6.97
N ASP A 29 -5.66 -14.64 -6.91
CA ASP A 29 -6.37 -13.64 -7.72
C ASP A 29 -6.32 -12.23 -7.10
N ILE A 30 -6.19 -12.12 -5.78
CA ILE A 30 -6.15 -10.85 -5.05
C ILE A 30 -4.83 -10.08 -5.31
N MET A 31 -3.70 -10.79 -5.46
CA MET A 31 -2.40 -10.13 -5.66
C MET A 31 -2.30 -9.41 -7.03
N LEU A 32 -2.87 -10.00 -8.08
CA LEU A 32 -2.84 -9.38 -9.42
C LEU A 32 -3.60 -8.05 -9.47
N ALA A 33 -4.75 -7.94 -8.79
CA ALA A 33 -5.52 -6.70 -8.75
C ALA A 33 -4.73 -5.59 -8.04
N GLN A 34 -4.12 -5.90 -6.89
CA GLN A 34 -3.31 -4.93 -6.14
C GLN A 34 -2.09 -4.46 -6.93
N ASP A 35 -1.44 -5.36 -7.66
CA ASP A 35 -0.27 -5.02 -8.50
C ASP A 35 -0.66 -4.11 -9.69
N GLN A 36 -1.85 -4.31 -10.27
CA GLN A 36 -2.35 -3.45 -11.35
C GLN A 36 -2.73 -2.05 -10.85
N ASP A 37 -3.41 -1.97 -9.69
CA ASP A 37 -3.82 -0.69 -9.10
C ASP A 37 -2.58 0.14 -8.71
N GLN A 38 -1.55 -0.51 -8.16
CA GLN A 38 -0.27 0.14 -7.88
C GLN A 38 0.42 0.61 -9.17
N ALA A 39 0.49 -0.22 -10.21
CA ALA A 39 1.13 0.16 -11.47
C ALA A 39 0.45 1.38 -12.12
N ALA A 40 -0.90 1.43 -12.07
CA ALA A 40 -1.66 2.57 -12.57
C ALA A 40 -1.36 3.84 -11.77
N ALA A 41 -1.36 3.77 -10.43
CA ALA A 41 -1.07 4.92 -9.60
C ALA A 41 0.36 5.45 -9.78
N VAL A 42 1.35 4.56 -9.91
CA VAL A 42 2.74 4.94 -10.20
C VAL A 42 2.84 5.62 -11.57
N ALA A 43 2.16 5.11 -12.59
CA ALA A 43 2.13 5.74 -13.90
C ALA A 43 1.55 7.16 -13.84
N ILE A 44 0.44 7.36 -13.11
CA ILE A 44 -0.15 8.69 -12.89
C ILE A 44 0.81 9.60 -12.11
N PHE A 45 1.47 9.09 -11.08
CA PHE A 45 2.43 9.86 -10.28
C PHE A 45 3.58 10.41 -11.14
N THR A 46 4.12 9.59 -12.04
CA THR A 46 5.19 9.97 -12.97
C THR A 46 4.67 10.86 -14.10
N GLU A 47 3.54 10.55 -14.72
CA GLU A 47 2.93 11.35 -15.81
C GLU A 47 2.63 12.79 -15.37
N HIS A 48 2.18 12.96 -14.12
CA HIS A 48 1.89 14.28 -13.54
C HIS A 48 3.07 14.84 -12.74
N GLU A 49 4.28 14.34 -13.00
CA GLU A 49 5.57 14.88 -12.54
C GLU A 49 5.68 15.06 -11.01
N CYS A 50 4.97 14.24 -10.23
CA CYS A 50 5.00 14.32 -8.78
C CYS A 50 6.39 13.99 -8.22
N GLN A 51 7.17 13.19 -8.97
CA GLN A 51 8.56 12.84 -8.69
C GLN A 51 9.55 14.01 -8.79
N GLY A 52 9.14 15.16 -9.36
CA GLY A 52 9.96 16.38 -9.37
C GLY A 52 10.14 17.00 -7.99
N CYS A 53 9.25 16.69 -7.04
CA CYS A 53 9.33 17.17 -5.66
C CYS A 53 9.32 16.02 -4.63
N HIS A 54 8.63 14.91 -4.92
CA HIS A 54 8.36 13.88 -3.92
C HIS A 54 8.94 12.51 -4.31
N SER A 55 9.67 11.87 -3.38
CA SER A 55 9.98 10.44 -3.47
C SER A 55 8.88 9.59 -2.82
N VAL A 56 8.84 8.31 -3.19
CA VAL A 56 8.05 7.26 -2.54
C VAL A 56 8.92 6.02 -2.40
N GLN A 57 9.80 5.98 -1.40
CA GLN A 57 10.79 4.91 -1.27
C GLN A 57 10.22 3.50 -1.13
N ILE A 58 9.03 3.33 -0.54
CA ILE A 58 8.39 2.01 -0.48
C ILE A 58 7.91 1.50 -1.83
N ALA A 59 7.66 2.41 -2.77
CA ALA A 59 7.35 2.11 -4.16
C ALA A 59 8.60 2.16 -5.06
N LYS A 60 9.79 2.42 -4.48
CA LYS A 60 11.07 2.60 -5.19
C LYS A 60 11.02 3.74 -6.22
N ILE A 61 10.35 4.82 -5.87
CA ILE A 61 10.32 6.05 -6.66
C ILE A 61 11.26 7.04 -5.98
N ASP A 62 12.38 7.32 -6.62
CA ASP A 62 13.29 8.39 -6.23
C ASP A 62 12.85 9.73 -6.83
N LEU A 63 13.45 10.83 -6.37
CA LEU A 63 13.29 12.13 -7.01
C LEU A 63 13.83 12.07 -8.44
N ASP A 64 13.06 12.62 -9.37
CA ASP A 64 13.45 12.77 -10.77
C ASP A 64 13.09 14.18 -11.25
N ILE A 65 14.12 15.00 -11.32
CA ILE A 65 14.05 16.39 -11.74
C ILE A 65 14.11 16.56 -13.26
N GLY A 66 14.43 15.50 -14.02
CA GLY A 66 14.41 15.46 -15.48
C GLY A 66 14.86 16.74 -16.19
N ASP A 67 14.00 17.23 -17.09
CA ASP A 67 14.09 18.51 -17.78
C ASP A 67 13.15 19.57 -17.15
N LEU A 68 12.73 19.38 -15.89
CA LEU A 68 11.81 20.29 -15.22
C LEU A 68 12.46 21.67 -15.05
N GLU A 69 11.67 22.72 -15.21
CA GLU A 69 12.14 24.07 -14.93
C GLU A 69 12.44 24.21 -13.42
N PRO A 70 13.39 25.07 -13.01
CA PRO A 70 13.78 25.19 -11.60
C PRO A 70 12.64 25.59 -10.65
N ASP A 71 11.62 26.28 -11.14
CA ASP A 71 10.40 26.64 -10.38
C ASP A 71 9.39 25.50 -10.27
N ASP A 72 9.61 24.40 -10.99
CA ASP A 72 8.79 23.20 -10.97
C ASP A 72 9.29 22.12 -9.99
N ILE A 73 10.41 22.37 -9.30
CA ILE A 73 11.10 21.44 -8.40
C ILE A 73 11.03 21.98 -6.97
N ASP A 74 10.80 21.10 -6.00
CA ASP A 74 10.92 21.39 -4.57
C ASP A 74 11.65 20.23 -3.91
N GLU A 75 12.97 20.35 -3.78
CA GLU A 75 13.83 19.31 -3.19
C GLU A 75 13.65 19.17 -1.67
N ASP A 76 13.01 20.16 -1.01
CA ASP A 76 12.72 20.13 0.42
C ASP A 76 11.39 19.40 0.73
N ALA A 77 10.63 19.04 -0.31
CA ALA A 77 9.38 18.32 -0.15
C ALA A 77 9.61 16.89 0.41
N PRO A 78 8.73 16.41 1.31
CA PRO A 78 8.96 15.16 2.03
C PRO A 78 8.72 13.92 1.17
N ASP A 79 9.34 12.81 1.56
CA ASP A 79 8.99 11.47 1.06
C ASP A 79 7.57 11.08 1.48
N LEU A 80 6.81 10.50 0.55
CA LEU A 80 5.39 10.20 0.74
C LEU A 80 5.11 8.75 1.18
N SER A 81 6.13 7.94 1.50
CA SER A 81 5.94 6.54 1.92
C SER A 81 5.10 6.38 3.20
N GLY A 82 4.96 7.46 3.97
CA GLY A 82 4.18 7.52 5.22
C GLY A 82 3.01 8.50 5.19
N VAL A 83 2.68 9.11 4.06
CA VAL A 83 1.68 10.19 4.01
C VAL A 83 0.28 9.74 4.50
N GLY A 84 -0.06 8.46 4.31
CA GLY A 84 -1.29 7.85 4.80
C GLY A 84 -1.33 7.58 6.31
N LEU A 85 -0.21 7.77 7.03
CA LEU A 85 -0.19 7.82 8.51
C LEU A 85 -0.58 9.20 9.03
N GLU A 86 -0.28 10.25 8.27
CA GLU A 86 -0.46 11.64 8.69
C GLU A 86 -1.80 12.22 8.24
N HIS A 87 -2.29 11.77 7.09
CA HIS A 87 -3.43 12.36 6.42
C HIS A 87 -4.43 11.33 5.93
N GLU A 88 -5.70 11.65 6.12
CA GLU A 88 -6.81 10.87 5.57
C GLU A 88 -7.10 11.29 4.11
N ILE A 89 -7.86 10.44 3.41
CA ILE A 89 -8.18 10.62 1.99
C ILE A 89 -8.82 11.98 1.68
N ASP A 90 -9.77 12.43 2.50
CA ASP A 90 -10.44 13.72 2.30
C ASP A 90 -9.47 14.90 2.42
N TRP A 91 -8.49 14.78 3.33
CA TRP A 91 -7.45 15.78 3.49
C TRP A 91 -6.58 15.85 2.25
N LEU A 92 -6.10 14.70 1.75
CA LEU A 92 -5.25 14.61 0.55
C LEU A 92 -5.97 15.20 -0.66
N LYS A 93 -7.23 14.84 -0.85
CA LYS A 93 -8.06 15.33 -1.95
C LYS A 93 -8.21 16.85 -1.93
N LEU A 94 -8.41 17.44 -0.74
CA LEU A 94 -8.51 18.89 -0.60
C LEU A 94 -7.16 19.59 -0.76
N TYR A 95 -6.08 19.00 -0.27
CA TYR A 95 -4.74 19.60 -0.34
C TYR A 95 -4.21 19.65 -1.77
N LEU A 96 -4.28 18.54 -2.52
CA LEU A 96 -3.86 18.48 -3.93
C LEU A 96 -4.73 19.33 -4.87
N LYS A 97 -5.99 19.59 -4.48
CA LYS A 97 -6.86 20.56 -5.18
C LYS A 97 -6.63 22.02 -4.71
N LYS A 98 -5.62 22.29 -3.88
CA LYS A 98 -5.28 23.60 -3.29
C LYS A 98 -6.45 24.26 -2.52
N LYS A 99 -7.31 23.42 -1.94
CA LYS A 99 -8.46 23.83 -1.11
C LYS A 99 -8.16 23.76 0.39
N ASN A 100 -7.19 22.95 0.79
CA ASN A 100 -6.68 22.90 2.16
C ASN A 100 -5.27 23.53 2.25
N LYS A 101 -4.79 23.73 3.49
CA LYS A 101 -3.45 24.20 3.81
C LYS A 101 -2.78 23.29 4.84
N GLN A 102 -1.48 23.09 4.67
CA GLN A 102 -0.58 22.49 5.65
C GLN A 102 0.34 23.61 6.15
N ASN A 103 0.44 23.81 7.46
CA ASN A 103 1.27 24.87 8.05
C ASN A 103 1.01 26.30 7.50
N GLY A 104 -0.22 26.57 7.03
CA GLY A 104 -0.60 27.87 6.45
C GLY A 104 -0.37 27.98 4.94
N GLU A 105 0.26 26.99 4.34
CA GLU A 105 0.65 26.94 2.93
C GLU A 105 -0.18 25.92 2.17
N LYS A 106 -0.45 26.20 0.89
CA LYS A 106 -1.14 25.25 0.01
C LYS A 106 -0.09 24.40 -0.69
N HIS A 107 -0.47 23.21 -1.15
CA HIS A 107 0.38 22.43 -2.05
C HIS A 107 0.86 23.30 -3.22
N GLU A 108 2.13 23.15 -3.61
CA GLU A 108 2.80 24.02 -4.58
C GLU A 108 2.04 24.02 -5.90
N LYS A 109 1.78 22.82 -6.44
CA LYS A 109 1.02 22.63 -7.68
C LYS A 109 -0.39 22.14 -7.41
N LYS A 110 -1.34 22.51 -8.26
CA LYS A 110 -2.67 21.88 -8.28
C LYS A 110 -2.60 20.67 -9.19
N PHE A 111 -3.14 19.53 -8.78
CA PHE A 111 -3.27 18.36 -9.67
C PHE A 111 -4.05 18.70 -10.94
N ARG A 112 -3.60 18.21 -12.10
CA ARG A 112 -4.12 18.57 -13.44
C ARG A 112 -4.67 17.39 -14.25
N GLY A 113 -4.62 16.16 -13.74
CA GLY A 113 -5.23 15.00 -14.37
C GLY A 113 -6.77 15.01 -14.29
N THR A 114 -7.35 13.94 -14.83
CA THR A 114 -8.78 13.63 -14.78
C THR A 114 -9.25 13.31 -13.36
N ASP A 115 -10.57 13.35 -13.13
CA ASP A 115 -11.11 12.97 -11.82
C ASP A 115 -10.87 11.47 -11.55
N GLU A 116 -10.90 10.60 -12.56
CA GLU A 116 -10.56 9.18 -12.38
C GLU A 116 -9.10 8.98 -11.95
N GLU A 117 -8.15 9.63 -12.63
CA GLU A 117 -6.73 9.56 -12.25
C GLU A 117 -6.49 10.13 -10.85
N PHE A 118 -7.20 11.20 -10.50
CA PHE A 118 -7.11 11.81 -9.19
C PHE A 118 -7.54 10.86 -8.06
N GLU A 119 -8.63 10.13 -8.28
CA GLU A 119 -9.12 9.13 -7.32
C GLU A 119 -8.10 7.99 -7.16
N VAL A 120 -7.61 7.41 -8.26
CA VAL A 120 -6.57 6.35 -8.22
C VAL A 120 -5.32 6.82 -7.47
N LEU A 121 -4.83 8.03 -7.77
CA LEU A 121 -3.66 8.59 -7.11
C LEU A 121 -3.89 8.79 -5.60
N THR A 122 -5.02 9.38 -5.22
CA THR A 122 -5.28 9.70 -3.80
C THR A 122 -5.58 8.45 -2.95
N ASP A 123 -6.22 7.44 -3.53
CA ASP A 123 -6.41 6.12 -2.91
C ASP A 123 -5.07 5.41 -2.68
N TRP A 124 -4.16 5.51 -3.65
CA TRP A 124 -2.82 4.97 -3.51
C TRP A 124 -2.01 5.71 -2.44
N LEU A 125 -2.03 7.05 -2.42
CA LEU A 125 -1.31 7.85 -1.42
C LEU A 125 -1.80 7.60 0.02
N VAL A 126 -3.12 7.50 0.25
CA VAL A 126 -3.64 7.20 1.60
C VAL A 126 -3.29 5.79 2.07
N SER A 127 -2.95 4.89 1.15
CA SER A 127 -2.47 3.53 1.48
C SER A 127 -1.01 3.50 1.93
N MET A 128 -0.24 4.57 1.71
CA MET A 128 1.18 4.69 2.08
C MET A 128 1.33 4.86 3.59
N LYS A 129 1.44 3.73 4.31
CA LYS A 129 1.41 3.69 5.78
C LYS A 129 2.70 3.18 6.41
N THR A 130 3.83 3.47 5.77
CA THR A 130 5.14 3.10 6.34
C THR A 130 5.66 4.23 7.21
N GLU A 131 6.19 3.89 8.38
CA GLU A 131 6.86 4.87 9.23
C GLU A 131 8.08 5.41 8.47
N VAL A 132 8.07 6.69 8.14
CA VAL A 132 9.20 7.40 7.53
C VAL A 132 9.90 8.17 8.64
N GLU A 133 11.21 7.99 8.79
CA GLU A 133 12.02 8.80 9.70
C GLU A 133 12.06 10.24 9.16
N THR A 134 11.12 11.08 9.59
CA THR A 134 11.08 12.50 9.21
C THR A 134 12.32 13.19 9.76
N LYS A 135 13.19 13.69 8.88
CA LYS A 135 14.25 14.61 9.29
C LYS A 135 13.59 15.94 9.72
N LYS A 136 13.54 16.17 11.03
CA LYS A 136 13.09 17.44 11.63
C LYS A 136 14.08 18.57 11.42
#